data_AF-A0A1C0V3A1-F1
#
_entry.id   AF-A0A1C0V3A1-F1
#
_cell.length_a   1.000
_cell.length_b   1.000
_cell.length_c   1.000
_cell.angle_alpha   90.00
_cell.angle_beta   90.00
_cell.angle_gamma   90.00
#
_symmetry.space_group_name_H-M   'P 1'
#
loop_
_entity.id
_entity.type
_entity.pdbx_description
1 polymer ?
#
loop_
_entity_poly.entity_id
_entity_poly.type
_entity_poly.pdbx_seq_one_letter_code
_entity_poly.pdbx_strand_id
1 'polypeptide(L)'
;MNLQDLYTCSNTYHKYQSLINPYPSNPDSEKALVNLASKIIQPTINRFGSENFKLTYGFCSKDLLKFLKREKSRICANVDQHMAHEINSRGNYYCKHLGAACDFKITGIDSRKVIQFLKTLDFDSIYYYGSDRPIHVSCSLTPRRKVWEFTANNTPKPYSNYYQI
;
A
#
# COMPACT_ATOMS: atom_id res chain seq x y z
N MET A 1 -4.08 15.41 1.32
CA MET A 1 -3.35 14.61 0.31
C MET A 1 -4.24 14.53 -0.92
N ASN A 2 -3.68 14.68 -2.12
CA ASN A 2 -4.40 14.49 -3.38
C ASN A 2 -4.29 13.00 -3.81
N LEU A 3 -5.27 12.49 -4.55
CA LEU A 3 -5.21 11.16 -5.15
C LEU A 3 -3.98 11.01 -6.07
N GLN A 4 -3.54 12.10 -6.70
CA GLN A 4 -2.30 12.17 -7.48
C GLN A 4 -1.08 11.66 -6.69
N ASP A 5 -1.00 11.95 -5.38
CA ASP A 5 0.14 11.56 -4.55
C ASP A 5 0.30 10.02 -4.52
N LEU A 6 -0.81 9.27 -4.58
CA LEU A 6 -0.77 7.81 -4.68
C LEU A 6 -0.17 7.31 -5.99
N TYR A 7 -0.25 8.07 -7.07
CA TYR A 7 0.24 7.67 -8.39
C TYR A 7 1.73 7.98 -8.55
N THR A 8 2.21 9.03 -7.89
CA THR A 8 3.53 9.61 -8.15
C THR A 8 4.52 9.53 -7.00
N CYS A 9 4.13 9.08 -5.81
CA CYS A 9 5.00 9.11 -4.61
C CYS A 9 6.30 8.28 -4.68
N SER A 10 6.40 7.29 -5.57
CA SER A 10 7.53 6.34 -5.54
C SER A 10 8.82 6.94 -6.11
N ASN A 11 9.97 6.58 -5.52
CA ASN A 11 11.29 6.99 -6.04
C ASN A 11 11.52 6.54 -7.48
N THR A 12 11.09 5.32 -7.83
CA THR A 12 11.21 4.81 -9.20
C THR A 12 10.36 5.62 -10.18
N TYR A 13 9.16 6.10 -9.79
CA TYR A 13 8.40 7.03 -10.61
C TYR A 13 9.18 8.33 -10.83
N HIS A 14 9.64 9.00 -9.77
CA HIS A 14 10.38 10.27 -9.90
C HIS A 14 11.61 10.14 -10.80
N LYS A 15 12.33 9.02 -10.72
CA LYS A 15 13.51 8.76 -11.54
C LYS A 15 13.19 8.60 -13.04
N TYR A 16 12.01 8.12 -13.39
CA TYR A 16 11.62 7.78 -14.78
C TYR A 16 10.30 8.45 -15.20
N GLN A 17 9.94 9.58 -14.60
CA GLN A 17 8.63 10.19 -14.75
C GLN A 17 8.28 10.54 -16.21
N SER A 18 9.28 10.85 -17.05
CA SER A 18 9.08 11.12 -18.48
C SER A 18 8.73 9.88 -19.30
N LEU A 19 8.88 8.69 -18.73
CA LEU A 19 8.69 7.39 -19.40
C LEU A 19 7.60 6.55 -18.76
N ILE A 20 6.93 7.04 -17.71
CA ILE A 20 5.92 6.30 -16.96
C ILE A 20 4.60 7.04 -17.06
N ASN A 21 3.57 6.38 -17.57
CA ASN A 21 2.20 6.76 -17.26
C ASN A 21 1.85 6.22 -15.86
N PRO A 22 1.64 7.07 -14.84
CA PRO A 22 1.39 6.62 -13.48
C PRO A 22 -0.09 6.29 -13.21
N TYR A 23 -0.98 6.61 -14.15
CA TYR A 23 -2.42 6.54 -13.92
C TYR A 23 -2.98 5.12 -14.09
N PRO A 24 -4.04 4.77 -13.36
CA PRO A 24 -4.73 3.51 -13.56
C PRO A 24 -5.31 3.38 -14.97
N SER A 25 -5.27 2.18 -15.54
CA SER A 25 -5.89 1.90 -16.85
C SER A 25 -7.27 1.27 -16.71
N ASN A 26 -7.56 0.65 -15.55
CA ASN A 26 -8.86 0.14 -15.20
C ASN A 26 -9.63 1.14 -14.31
N PRO A 27 -10.87 1.55 -14.67
CA PRO A 27 -11.70 2.41 -13.83
C PRO A 27 -11.96 1.87 -12.41
N ASP A 28 -12.00 0.55 -12.23
CA ASP A 28 -12.19 -0.04 -10.90
C ASP A 28 -10.95 0.12 -10.01
N SER A 29 -9.76 0.26 -10.61
CA SER A 29 -8.55 0.61 -9.86
C SER A 29 -8.67 2.01 -9.25
N GLU A 30 -9.20 2.98 -10.00
CA GLU A 30 -9.43 4.35 -9.50
C GLU A 30 -10.44 4.36 -8.36
N LYS A 31 -11.57 3.65 -8.50
CA LYS A 31 -12.55 3.49 -7.40
C LYS A 31 -11.92 2.88 -6.16
N ALA A 32 -11.07 1.86 -6.32
CA ALA A 32 -10.38 1.22 -5.21
C ALA A 32 -9.40 2.18 -4.52
N LEU A 33 -8.71 3.05 -5.28
CA LEU A 33 -7.79 4.06 -4.75
C LEU A 33 -8.53 5.18 -4.00
N VAL A 34 -9.70 5.60 -4.49
CA VAL A 34 -10.61 6.52 -3.77
C VAL A 34 -11.09 5.90 -2.45
N ASN A 35 -11.43 4.62 -2.46
CA ASN A 35 -11.80 3.89 -1.24
C ASN A 35 -10.63 3.81 -0.25
N LEU A 36 -9.41 3.51 -0.72
CA LEU A 36 -8.21 3.52 0.12
C LEU A 36 -7.97 4.91 0.73
N ALA A 37 -8.09 5.97 -0.08
CA ALA A 37 -7.90 7.34 0.38
C ALA A 37 -8.90 7.71 1.48
N SER A 38 -10.19 7.44 1.27
CA SER A 38 -11.26 7.80 2.20
C SER A 38 -11.31 6.94 3.46
N LYS A 39 -11.06 5.63 3.34
CA LYS A 39 -11.22 4.68 4.46
C LYS A 39 -9.95 4.50 5.30
N ILE A 40 -8.77 4.77 4.74
CA ILE A 40 -7.49 4.51 5.42
C ILE A 40 -6.67 5.79 5.56
N ILE A 41 -6.36 6.45 4.45
CA ILE A 41 -5.38 7.54 4.44
C ILE A 41 -5.93 8.78 5.16
N GLN A 42 -7.16 9.20 4.83
CA GLN A 42 -7.75 10.38 5.44
C GLN A 42 -7.97 10.21 6.96
N PRO A 43 -8.51 9.09 7.47
CA PRO A 43 -8.55 8.84 8.92
C PRO A 43 -7.17 8.83 9.58
N THR A 44 -6.15 8.28 8.91
CA THR A 44 -4.78 8.26 9.42
C THR A 44 -4.18 9.66 9.52
N ILE A 45 -4.36 10.48 8.49
CA ILE A 45 -3.94 11.89 8.49
C ILE A 45 -4.68 12.66 9.58
N ASN A 46 -5.99 12.47 9.72
CA ASN A 46 -6.79 13.11 10.77
C ASN A 46 -6.30 12.73 12.17
N ARG A 47 -5.83 11.49 12.36
CA ARG A 47 -5.36 10.98 13.65
C ARG A 47 -3.95 11.42 14.02
N PHE A 48 -3.05 11.53 13.04
CA PHE A 48 -1.61 11.69 13.29
C PHE A 48 -0.99 12.98 12.71
N GLY A 49 -1.77 13.79 12.01
CA GLY A 49 -1.30 15.03 11.38
C GLY A 49 -0.74 14.79 9.97
N SER A 50 -1.09 15.69 9.05
CA SER A 50 -0.67 15.61 7.65
C SER A 50 0.84 15.82 7.45
N GLU A 51 1.46 16.61 8.30
CA GLU A 51 2.89 16.93 8.32
C GLU A 51 3.74 15.71 8.70
N ASN A 52 3.17 14.80 9.49
CA ASN A 52 3.80 13.56 9.95
C ASN A 52 3.58 12.41 8.98
N PHE A 53 2.55 12.47 8.13
CA PHE A 53 2.24 11.42 7.17
C PHE A 53 3.20 11.45 5.98
N LYS A 54 3.96 10.37 5.77
CA LYS A 54 4.90 10.20 4.65
C LYS A 54 4.51 8.99 3.82
N LEU A 55 3.85 9.24 2.70
CA LEU A 55 3.56 8.22 1.70
C LEU A 55 4.87 7.80 1.01
N THR A 56 5.18 6.52 1.02
CA THR A 56 6.42 5.98 0.42
C THR A 56 6.15 5.14 -0.82
N TYR A 57 4.96 4.54 -0.92
CA TYR A 57 4.54 3.78 -2.08
C TYR A 57 3.02 3.74 -2.20
N GLY A 58 2.50 3.77 -3.42
CA GLY A 58 1.07 3.85 -3.69
C GLY A 58 0.66 2.93 -4.84
N PHE A 59 -0.05 3.46 -5.82
CA PHE A 59 -0.47 2.71 -6.99
C PHE A 59 0.72 2.31 -7.87
N CYS A 60 0.69 1.09 -8.39
CA CYS A 60 1.68 0.54 -9.30
C CYS A 60 1.06 0.37 -10.70
N SER A 61 1.30 1.35 -11.58
CA SER A 61 0.88 1.24 -12.98
C SER A 61 1.68 0.15 -13.71
N LYS A 62 1.16 -0.31 -14.85
CA LYS A 62 1.86 -1.29 -15.71
C LYS A 62 3.23 -0.78 -16.16
N ASP A 63 3.37 0.52 -16.38
CA ASP A 63 4.66 1.11 -16.73
C ASP A 63 5.60 1.11 -15.54
N LEU A 64 5.15 1.60 -14.38
CA LEU A 64 5.97 1.56 -13.15
C LEU A 64 6.45 0.15 -12.83
N LEU A 65 5.60 -0.87 -13.01
CA LEU A 65 5.95 -2.27 -12.84
C LEU A 65 7.12 -2.71 -13.72
N LYS A 66 7.20 -2.25 -14.99
CA LYS A 66 8.31 -2.58 -15.90
C LYS A 66 9.63 -2.02 -15.36
N PHE A 67 9.61 -0.79 -14.87
CA PHE A 67 10.79 -0.13 -14.30
C PHE A 67 11.23 -0.76 -12.98
N LEU A 68 10.29 -1.09 -12.08
CA LEU A 68 10.59 -1.80 -10.84
C LEU A 68 11.24 -3.17 -11.11
N LYS A 69 10.76 -3.92 -12.12
CA LYS A 69 11.38 -5.18 -12.54
C LYS A 69 12.79 -4.97 -13.09
N ARG A 70 12.99 -3.93 -13.91
CA ARG A 70 14.30 -3.58 -14.47
C ARG A 70 15.32 -3.24 -13.39
N GLU A 71 14.89 -2.56 -12.33
CA GLU A 71 15.72 -2.22 -11.17
C GLU A 71 15.90 -3.39 -10.19
N LYS A 72 15.29 -4.55 -10.45
CA LYS A 72 15.27 -5.71 -9.55
C LYS A 72 14.71 -5.35 -8.16
N SER A 73 13.78 -4.40 -8.12
CA SER A 73 13.07 -4.02 -6.91
C SER A 73 12.24 -5.21 -6.41
N ARG A 74 12.17 -5.37 -5.08
CA ARG A 74 11.31 -6.40 -4.47
C ARG A 74 9.86 -5.96 -4.63
N ILE A 75 9.11 -6.73 -5.42
CA ILE A 75 7.70 -6.48 -5.71
C ILE A 75 6.91 -7.79 -5.58
N CYS A 76 5.74 -7.72 -4.96
CA CYS A 76 4.84 -8.87 -4.81
C CYS A 76 3.49 -8.55 -5.47
N ALA A 77 3.49 -8.20 -6.77
CA ALA A 77 2.29 -7.73 -7.49
C ALA A 77 1.12 -8.73 -7.50
N ASN A 78 1.37 -10.00 -7.18
CA ASN A 78 0.37 -11.06 -7.07
C ASN A 78 -0.29 -11.16 -5.69
N VAL A 79 0.29 -10.51 -4.68
CA VAL A 79 -0.17 -10.56 -3.28
C VAL A 79 -0.56 -9.16 -2.79
N ASP A 80 0.22 -8.14 -3.15
CA ASP A 80 0.10 -6.80 -2.61
C ASP A 80 -0.73 -5.95 -3.58
N GLN A 81 -1.80 -5.34 -3.07
CA GLN A 81 -2.85 -4.71 -3.86
C GLN A 81 -2.43 -3.34 -4.47
N HIS A 82 -1.13 -3.07 -4.61
CA HIS A 82 -0.61 -1.86 -5.24
C HIS A 82 -1.02 -1.72 -6.72
N MET A 83 -1.21 -2.85 -7.42
CA MET A 83 -1.74 -2.86 -8.78
C MET A 83 -3.26 -2.77 -8.86
N ALA A 84 -3.92 -2.61 -7.72
CA ALA A 84 -5.36 -2.55 -7.58
C ALA A 84 -6.14 -3.59 -8.42
N HIS A 85 -6.97 -3.12 -9.34
CA HIS A 85 -7.78 -3.96 -10.25
C HIS A 85 -7.16 -4.08 -11.65
N GLU A 86 -5.88 -3.76 -11.82
CA GLU A 86 -5.22 -3.89 -13.12
C GLU A 86 -5.19 -5.35 -13.58
N ILE A 87 -5.37 -5.53 -14.89
CA ILE A 87 -5.31 -6.83 -15.57
C ILE A 87 -4.04 -6.95 -16.40
N ASN A 88 -3.44 -8.13 -16.43
CA ASN A 88 -2.30 -8.43 -17.28
C ASN A 88 -2.72 -8.67 -18.74
N SER A 89 -1.75 -8.88 -19.63
CA SER A 89 -1.99 -9.13 -21.06
C SER A 89 -2.77 -10.43 -21.36
N ARG A 90 -2.93 -11.31 -20.37
CA ARG A 90 -3.74 -12.53 -20.47
C ARG A 90 -5.16 -12.35 -19.92
N GLY A 91 -5.57 -11.13 -19.60
CA GLY A 91 -6.90 -10.82 -19.06
C GLY A 91 -7.11 -11.19 -17.59
N ASN A 92 -6.06 -11.59 -16.87
CA ASN A 92 -6.17 -11.92 -15.44
C ASN A 92 -5.77 -10.74 -14.56
N TYR A 93 -6.43 -10.54 -13.43
CA TYR A 93 -6.00 -9.59 -12.42
C TYR A 93 -4.56 -9.87 -11.95
N TYR A 94 -3.78 -8.82 -11.70
CA TYR A 94 -2.46 -8.98 -11.11
C TYR A 94 -2.55 -9.53 -9.70
N CYS A 95 -3.40 -8.93 -8.85
CA CYS A 95 -3.67 -9.41 -7.50
C CYS A 95 -5.12 -9.89 -7.39
N LYS A 96 -5.33 -11.16 -7.04
CA LYS A 96 -6.67 -11.76 -6.88
C LYS A 96 -7.45 -11.23 -5.68
N HIS A 97 -6.79 -10.53 -4.76
CA HIS A 97 -7.44 -9.94 -3.59
C HIS A 97 -8.21 -8.65 -3.92
N LEU A 98 -7.97 -8.07 -5.11
CA LEU A 98 -8.58 -6.82 -5.59
C LEU A 98 -8.43 -5.68 -4.56
N GLY A 99 -9.12 -4.55 -4.72
CA GLY A 99 -8.95 -3.40 -3.83
C GLY A 99 -7.69 -2.61 -4.16
N ALA A 100 -7.12 -1.89 -3.19
CA ALA A 100 -5.91 -1.07 -3.37
C ALA A 100 -5.05 -1.05 -2.10
N ALA A 101 -3.77 -0.70 -2.23
CA ALA A 101 -2.85 -0.59 -1.09
C ALA A 101 -1.92 0.62 -1.19
N CYS A 102 -1.39 1.02 -0.03
CA CYS A 102 -0.31 1.98 0.07
C CYS A 102 0.66 1.61 1.20
N ASP A 103 1.87 2.14 1.09
CA ASP A 103 2.88 2.09 2.15
C ASP A 103 3.16 3.50 2.63
N PHE A 104 3.13 3.71 3.95
CA PHE A 104 3.44 5.01 4.53
C PHE A 104 4.13 4.89 5.89
N LYS A 105 4.77 5.96 6.32
CA LYS A 105 5.35 6.14 7.66
C LYS A 105 4.71 7.35 8.34
N ILE A 106 4.52 7.27 9.66
CA ILE A 106 4.19 8.44 10.49
C ILE A 106 5.46 8.87 11.23
N THR A 107 5.97 10.06 10.92
CA THR A 107 7.20 10.59 11.52
C THR A 107 7.08 10.63 13.05
N GLY A 108 8.09 10.12 13.74
CA GLY A 108 8.17 10.15 15.22
C GLY A 108 7.22 9.19 15.93
N ILE A 109 6.43 8.37 15.22
CA ILE A 109 5.49 7.43 15.81
C ILE A 109 5.92 6.00 15.51
N ASP A 110 6.01 5.19 16.56
CA ASP A 110 6.24 3.74 16.43
C ASP A 110 5.13 3.10 15.59
N SER A 111 5.55 2.36 14.57
CA SER A 111 4.63 1.71 13.62
C SER A 111 3.62 0.76 14.30
N ARG A 112 3.95 0.20 15.47
CA ARG A 112 3.00 -0.60 16.25
C ARG A 112 1.80 0.23 16.72
N LYS A 113 2.01 1.49 17.14
CA LYS A 113 0.92 2.40 17.52
C LYS A 113 0.04 2.77 16.33
N VAL A 114 0.66 2.98 15.17
CA VAL A 114 -0.08 3.22 13.92
C VAL A 114 -0.92 2.00 13.55
N ILE A 115 -0.37 0.79 13.66
CA ILE A 115 -1.11 -0.47 13.41
C ILE A 115 -2.31 -0.61 14.34
N GLN A 116 -2.18 -0.27 15.63
CA GLN A 116 -3.33 -0.32 16.54
C GLN A 116 -4.46 0.61 16.10
N PHE A 117 -4.15 1.79 15.59
CA PHE A 117 -5.16 2.67 14.99
C PHE A 117 -5.72 2.09 13.69
N LEU A 118 -4.87 1.62 12.77
CA LEU A 118 -5.34 1.03 11.50
C LEU A 118 -6.27 -0.17 11.72
N LYS A 119 -6.08 -0.93 12.81
CA LYS A 119 -6.96 -2.03 13.20
C LYS A 119 -8.41 -1.60 13.48
N THR A 120 -8.65 -0.32 13.81
CA THR A 120 -10.00 0.22 14.01
C THR A 120 -10.68 0.66 12.70
N LEU A 121 -9.95 0.68 11.58
CA LEU A 121 -10.46 1.06 10.26
C LEU A 121 -10.83 -0.16 9.41
N ASP A 122 -11.47 0.04 8.26
CA ASP A 122 -11.85 -0.99 7.29
C ASP A 122 -10.69 -1.43 6.36
N PHE A 123 -9.59 -1.90 6.96
CA PHE A 123 -8.47 -2.50 6.24
C PHE A 123 -8.75 -3.95 5.78
N ASP A 124 -8.07 -4.39 4.72
CA ASP A 124 -8.02 -5.77 4.24
C ASP A 124 -6.80 -6.51 4.82
N SER A 125 -5.58 -6.03 4.55
CA SER A 125 -4.35 -6.53 5.16
C SER A 125 -3.42 -5.41 5.61
N ILE A 126 -2.66 -5.67 6.67
CA ILE A 126 -1.60 -4.80 7.19
C ILE A 126 -0.30 -5.60 7.28
N TYR A 127 0.80 -5.07 6.76
CA TYR A 127 2.12 -5.65 6.93
C TYR A 127 3.04 -4.76 7.74
N TYR A 128 3.61 -5.35 8.79
CA TYR A 128 4.57 -4.73 9.69
C TYR A 128 5.99 -5.16 9.33
N TYR A 129 6.84 -4.19 9.02
CA TYR A 129 8.23 -4.43 8.65
C TYR A 129 9.25 -4.04 9.73
N GLY A 130 8.80 -3.51 10.87
CA GLY A 130 9.65 -2.98 11.94
C GLY A 130 9.12 -1.65 12.48
N SER A 131 9.51 -1.27 13.70
CA SER A 131 8.93 -0.13 14.42
C SER A 131 9.17 1.20 13.72
N ASP A 132 10.31 1.36 13.05
CA ASP A 132 10.70 2.59 12.35
C ASP A 132 10.59 2.49 10.80
N ARG A 133 9.95 1.43 10.30
CA ARG A 133 9.78 1.16 8.86
C ARG A 133 8.39 1.61 8.41
N PRO A 134 8.17 1.92 7.12
CA PRO A 134 6.83 2.12 6.60
C PRO A 134 5.94 0.91 6.87
N ILE A 135 4.63 1.13 6.98
CA ILE A 135 3.60 0.10 7.12
C ILE A 135 2.92 -0.03 5.77
N HIS A 136 2.71 -1.27 5.32
CA HIS A 136 1.79 -1.56 4.23
C HIS A 136 0.38 -1.69 4.79
N VAL A 137 -0.60 -1.08 4.12
CA VAL A 137 -2.01 -1.32 4.38
C VAL A 137 -2.80 -1.35 3.08
N SER A 138 -3.73 -2.30 3.00
CA SER A 138 -4.65 -2.45 1.89
C SER A 138 -6.10 -2.31 2.32
N CYS A 139 -6.98 -2.01 1.36
CA CYS A 139 -8.43 -1.97 1.52
C CYS A 139 -9.07 -2.73 0.34
N SER A 140 -10.11 -3.52 0.63
CA SER A 140 -10.87 -4.28 -0.37
C SER A 140 -12.35 -4.29 0.04
N LEU A 141 -13.25 -4.54 -0.92
CA LEU A 141 -14.68 -4.70 -0.65
C LEU A 141 -14.98 -5.99 0.14
N THR A 142 -14.07 -6.98 0.10
CA THR A 142 -14.15 -8.22 0.87
C THR A 142 -12.93 -8.36 1.78
N PRO A 143 -12.85 -7.57 2.88
CA PRO A 143 -11.64 -7.48 3.70
C PRO A 143 -11.37 -8.77 4.49
N ARG A 144 -10.13 -9.25 4.44
CA ARG A 144 -9.65 -10.45 5.13
C ARG A 144 -9.26 -10.21 6.58
N ARG A 145 -9.06 -8.94 6.98
CA ARG A 145 -8.70 -8.50 8.34
C ARG A 145 -7.42 -9.16 8.88
N LYS A 146 -6.39 -9.28 8.04
CA LYS A 146 -5.12 -9.95 8.41
C LYS A 146 -4.01 -8.96 8.72
N VAL A 147 -3.30 -9.19 9.82
CA VAL A 147 -2.09 -8.43 10.18
C VAL A 147 -0.90 -9.39 10.17
N TRP A 148 0.15 -9.02 9.45
CA TRP A 148 1.34 -9.84 9.27
C TRP A 148 2.58 -9.10 9.76
N GLU A 149 3.53 -9.86 10.29
CA GLU A 149 4.92 -9.43 10.48
C GLU A 149 5.85 -10.37 9.72
N PHE A 150 7.11 -9.99 9.58
CA PHE A 150 8.09 -10.76 8.82
C PHE A 150 9.17 -11.30 9.75
N THR A 151 9.55 -12.55 9.55
CA THR A 151 10.73 -13.13 10.20
C THR A 151 12.02 -12.51 9.62
N ALA A 152 13.16 -12.77 10.26
CA ALA A 152 14.46 -12.35 9.73
C ALA A 152 14.74 -12.86 8.30
N ASN A 153 14.11 -13.98 7.93
CA ASN A 153 14.21 -14.57 6.58
C ASN A 153 13.20 -13.99 5.58
N ASN A 154 12.51 -12.88 5.91
CA ASN A 154 11.44 -12.27 5.12
C ASN A 154 10.26 -13.21 4.84
N THR A 155 9.97 -14.13 5.76
CA THR A 155 8.77 -14.97 5.68
C THR A 155 7.63 -14.31 6.45
N PRO A 156 6.43 -14.14 5.86
CA PRO A 156 5.29 -13.60 6.59
C PRO A 156 4.82 -14.58 7.66
N LYS A 157 4.54 -14.06 8.85
CA LYS A 157 3.86 -14.78 9.95
C LYS A 157 2.76 -13.89 10.54
N PRO A 158 1.73 -14.47 11.18
CA PRO A 158 0.74 -13.68 11.90
C PRO A 158 1.40 -12.72 12.90
N TYR A 159 0.95 -11.47 12.93
CA TYR A 159 1.47 -10.44 13.82
C TYR A 159 1.31 -10.86 15.28
N SER A 160 2.39 -11.19 15.98
CA SER A 160 2.31 -11.77 17.33
C SER A 160 1.93 -10.76 18.43
N ASN A 161 2.10 -9.45 18.19
CA ASN A 161 1.86 -8.42 19.19
C ASN A 161 0.37 -7.99 19.29
N TYR A 162 -0.56 -8.95 19.18
CA TYR A 162 -2.00 -8.70 19.21
C TYR A 162 -2.48 -8.06 20.52
N TYR A 163 -1.78 -8.27 21.63
CA TYR A 163 -2.27 -8.01 22.99
C TYR A 163 -1.46 -7.02 23.83
N GLN A 164 -0.34 -6.47 23.36
CA GLN A 164 0.40 -5.49 24.16
C GLN A 164 -0.09 -4.08 23.86
N ILE A 165 -0.72 -3.50 24.89
CA ILE A 165 -1.24 -2.13 25.02
C ILE A 165 -0.16 -1.29 25.70
#